data_AF-A0A6V8MJG4-F1
#
_entry.id   AF-A0A6V8MJG4-F1
#
_cell.length_a   1.000
_cell.length_b   1.000
_cell.length_c   1.000
_cell.angle_alpha   90.00
_cell.angle_beta   90.00
_cell.angle_gamma   90.00
#
_symmetry.space_group_name_H-M   'P 1'
#
loop_
_entity.id
_entity.type
_entity.pdbx_description
1 polymer ?
#
loop_
_entity_poly.entity_id
_entity_poly.type
_entity_poly.pdbx_seq_one_letter_code
_entity_poly.pdbx_strand_id
1 'polypeptide(L)'
;MRYINTDRILAAQLTTPAENPLLGDDTRLVDAWFDGGAVHKQLFKKVTKAEQESLAQDLVTKGFIRTGNLLLNPRAVLFAEMEHEIVGGVVTIGYQDNGNPVELKVDGGAFKELCERLRA
;
A
#
# COMPACT_ATOMS: atom_id res chain seq x y z
N MET A 1 2.91 22.43 8.93
CA MET A 1 2.39 21.06 9.11
C MET A 1 2.00 20.53 7.73
N ARG A 2 2.49 19.36 7.31
CA ARG A 2 2.13 18.75 6.00
C ARG A 2 0.98 17.76 6.22
N TYR A 3 -0.17 18.05 5.63
CA TYR A 3 -1.34 17.17 5.63
C TYR A 3 -1.19 16.09 4.53
N ILE A 4 -1.64 14.86 4.81
CA ILE A 4 -1.73 13.77 3.84
C ILE A 4 -3.21 13.54 3.58
N ASN A 5 -3.65 13.76 2.34
CA ASN A 5 -5.01 13.44 1.96
C ASN A 5 -5.12 11.93 1.71
N THR A 6 -5.66 11.20 2.68
CA THR A 6 -5.74 9.73 2.63
C THR A 6 -6.79 9.22 1.64
N ASP A 7 -7.73 10.06 1.19
CA ASP A 7 -8.72 9.69 0.16
C ASP A 7 -8.08 9.50 -1.22
N ARG A 8 -6.89 10.06 -1.42
CA ARG A 8 -6.16 10.03 -2.68
C ARG A 8 -5.11 8.92 -2.71
N ILE A 9 -4.95 8.14 -1.64
CA ILE A 9 -3.96 7.07 -1.57
C ILE A 9 -4.47 5.86 -2.36
N LEU A 10 -3.59 5.28 -3.19
CA LEU A 10 -3.82 4.02 -3.88
C LEU A 10 -3.24 2.84 -3.09
N ALA A 11 -2.06 3.04 -2.52
CA ALA A 11 -1.39 2.09 -1.65
C ALA A 11 -0.47 2.80 -0.65
N ALA A 12 -0.23 2.18 0.49
CA ALA A 12 0.71 2.64 1.49
C ALA A 12 1.53 1.49 2.08
N GLN A 13 2.84 1.66 2.12
CA GLN A 13 3.79 0.73 2.69
C GLN A 13 4.27 1.26 4.05
N LEU A 14 4.14 0.45 5.09
CA LEU A 14 4.36 0.82 6.50
C LEU A 14 5.63 0.13 7.03
N THR A 15 6.79 0.76 6.90
CA THR A 15 8.05 0.16 7.36
C THR A 15 8.25 0.36 8.86
N THR A 16 8.65 -0.72 9.53
CA THR A 16 8.97 -0.80 10.96
C THR A 16 10.47 -1.02 11.19
N PRO A 17 10.97 -0.88 12.44
CA PRO A 17 12.36 -1.17 12.77
C PRO A 17 12.81 -2.60 12.46
N ALA A 18 11.88 -3.56 12.43
CA ALA A 18 12.18 -4.95 12.06
C ALA A 18 12.64 -5.08 10.61
N GLU A 19 12.24 -4.14 9.74
CA GLU A 19 12.52 -4.16 8.31
C GLU A 19 13.59 -3.12 7.92
N ASN A 20 13.75 -2.07 8.73
CA ASN A 20 14.77 -1.06 8.53
C ASN A 20 15.45 -0.70 9.86
N PRO A 21 16.70 -1.15 10.09
CA PRO A 21 17.41 -0.93 11.35
C PRO A 21 17.80 0.54 11.60
N LEU A 22 17.63 1.42 10.60
CA LEU A 22 17.84 2.88 10.77
C LEU A 22 16.65 3.56 11.49
N LEU A 23 15.58 2.81 11.77
CA LEU A 23 14.43 3.26 12.55
C LEU A 23 14.59 2.86 14.02
N GLY A 24 14.36 3.79 14.93
CA GLY A 24 14.27 3.52 16.36
C GLY A 24 12.85 3.17 16.82
N ASP A 25 12.70 2.83 18.09
CA ASP A 25 11.46 2.29 18.69
C ASP A 25 10.22 3.16 18.45
N ASP A 26 10.36 4.49 18.49
CA ASP A 26 9.27 5.45 18.29
C ASP A 26 9.14 5.98 16.86
N THR A 27 10.02 5.55 15.94
CA THR A 27 10.06 6.08 14.58
C THR A 27 9.70 5.02 13.55
N ARG A 28 8.96 5.42 12.53
CA ARG A 28 8.45 4.55 11.46
C ARG A 28 8.60 5.26 10.11
N LEU A 29 8.49 4.52 9.01
CA LEU A 29 8.38 5.12 7.68
C LEU A 29 7.02 4.82 7.07
N VAL A 30 6.48 5.82 6.39
CA VAL A 30 5.34 5.65 5.50
C VAL A 30 5.77 6.00 4.10
N ASP A 31 5.50 5.06 3.21
CA ASP A 31 5.65 5.18 1.79
C ASP A 31 4.28 5.12 1.13
N ALA A 32 3.90 6.11 0.32
CA ALA A 32 2.56 6.17 -0.25
C ALA A 32 2.55 6.48 -1.74
N TRP A 33 1.63 5.83 -2.44
CA TRP A 33 1.27 6.07 -3.84
C TRP A 33 -0.07 6.78 -3.87
N PHE A 34 -0.16 7.84 -4.65
CA PHE A 34 -1.38 8.65 -4.79
C PHE A 34 -1.98 8.48 -6.19
N ASP A 35 -3.28 8.72 -6.29
CA ASP A 35 -3.99 8.82 -7.55
C ASP A 35 -3.48 10.03 -8.37
N GLY A 36 -3.49 9.90 -9.69
CA GLY A 36 -2.96 10.92 -10.58
C GLY A 36 -2.74 10.42 -12.00
N GLY A 37 -2.31 11.31 -12.90
CA GLY A 37 -2.01 10.95 -14.29
C GLY A 37 -0.87 9.94 -14.43
N ALA A 38 0.09 9.98 -13.51
CA ALA A 38 1.09 8.94 -13.31
C ALA A 38 1.16 8.56 -11.84
N VAL A 39 1.25 7.26 -11.58
CA VAL A 39 1.35 6.70 -10.25
C VAL A 39 2.83 6.56 -9.90
N HIS A 40 3.24 7.28 -8.86
CA HIS A 40 4.58 7.21 -8.31
C HIS A 40 4.53 7.01 -6.81
N LYS A 41 5.61 6.49 -6.25
CA LYS A 41 5.87 6.57 -4.82
C LYS A 41 6.22 8.02 -4.50
N GLN A 42 5.24 8.81 -4.06
CA GLN A 42 5.39 10.27 -3.93
C GLN A 42 5.65 10.73 -2.49
N LEU A 43 5.43 9.86 -1.50
CA LEU A 43 5.75 10.14 -0.11
C LEU A 43 6.71 9.10 0.40
N PHE A 44 7.83 9.56 0.97
CA PHE A 44 8.71 8.82 1.86
C PHE A 44 8.85 9.68 3.11
N LYS A 45 8.21 9.28 4.21
CA LYS A 45 8.13 10.12 5.42
C LYS A 45 8.44 9.32 6.67
N LYS A 46 9.40 9.83 7.45
CA LYS A 46 9.60 9.42 8.84
C LYS A 46 8.48 10.00 9.70
N VAL A 47 7.77 9.13 10.39
CA VAL A 47 6.64 9.47 11.27
C VAL A 47 6.85 8.81 12.62
N THR A 48 6.08 9.24 13.62
CA THR A 48 5.99 8.52 14.90
C THR A 48 5.22 7.21 14.73
N LYS A 49 5.42 6.27 15.66
CA LYS A 49 4.62 5.04 15.74
C LYS A 49 3.11 5.34 15.76
N ALA A 50 2.69 6.27 16.60
CA ALA A 50 1.28 6.64 16.75
C ALA A 50 0.68 7.21 15.45
N GLU A 51 1.42 8.05 14.72
CA GLU A 51 0.97 8.57 13.42
C GLU A 51 0.83 7.47 12.36
N GLN A 52 1.78 6.53 12.30
CA GLN A 52 1.71 5.40 11.37
C GLN A 52 0.50 4.49 11.67
N GLU A 53 0.27 4.18 12.95
CA GLU A 53 -0.85 3.35 13.39
C GLU A 53 -2.19 4.03 13.13
N SER A 54 -2.29 5.36 13.36
CA SER A 54 -3.47 6.14 13.04
C SER A 54 -3.77 6.16 11.55
N LEU A 55 -2.76 6.35 10.69
CA LEU A 55 -2.90 6.28 9.24
C LEU A 55 -3.35 4.89 8.79
N ALA A 56 -2.72 3.83 9.33
CA ALA A 56 -3.06 2.46 8.99
C ALA A 56 -4.53 2.16 9.32
N GLN A 57 -4.99 2.60 10.49
CA GLN A 57 -6.37 2.41 10.92
C GLN A 57 -7.36 3.17 10.02
N ASP A 58 -7.06 4.42 9.66
CA ASP A 58 -7.89 5.21 8.73
C ASP A 58 -8.06 4.50 7.38
N LEU A 59 -6.96 4.01 6.80
CA LEU A 59 -6.99 3.30 5.51
C LEU A 59 -7.77 1.98 5.60
N VAL A 60 -7.62 1.21 6.68
CA VAL A 60 -8.41 -0.02 6.90
C VAL A 60 -9.90 0.31 7.03
N THR A 61 -10.25 1.37 7.77
CA THR A 61 -11.65 1.84 7.87
C THR A 61 -12.21 2.27 6.52
N LYS A 62 -11.37 2.82 5.63
CA LYS A 62 -11.73 3.14 4.24
C LYS A 62 -11.79 1.94 3.30
N GLY A 63 -11.57 0.73 3.82
CA GLY A 63 -11.68 -0.51 3.06
C GLY A 63 -10.41 -0.89 2.31
N PHE A 64 -9.24 -0.42 2.72
CA PHE A 64 -7.98 -0.96 2.21
C PHE A 64 -7.80 -2.39 2.70
N ILE A 65 -7.21 -3.23 1.85
CA ILE A 65 -6.76 -4.58 2.20
C ILE A 65 -5.35 -4.48 2.73
N ARG A 66 -5.07 -5.19 3.83
CA ARG A 66 -3.72 -5.26 4.41
C ARG A 66 -3.05 -6.58 4.03
N THR A 67 -1.81 -6.49 3.56
CA THR A 67 -0.95 -7.62 3.24
C THR A 67 0.45 -7.36 3.78
N GLY A 68 0.81 -8.07 4.86
CA GLY A 68 1.98 -7.74 5.66
C GLY A 68 2.00 -6.27 6.11
N ASN A 69 2.99 -5.54 5.59
CA ASN A 69 3.23 -4.12 5.84
C ASN A 69 2.62 -3.19 4.77
N LEU A 70 1.96 -3.75 3.74
CA LEU A 70 1.32 -3.00 2.66
C LEU A 70 -0.19 -2.87 2.92
N LEU A 71 -0.73 -1.69 2.63
CA LEU A 71 -2.15 -1.40 2.55
C LEU A 71 -2.47 -1.03 1.12
N LEU A 72 -3.47 -1.69 0.53
CA LEU A 72 -3.85 -1.54 -0.88
C LEU A 72 -5.32 -1.13 -0.97
N ASN A 73 -5.62 -0.11 -1.77
CA ASN A 73 -6.99 0.22 -2.15
C ASN A 73 -7.46 -0.77 -3.23
N PRO A 74 -8.45 -1.63 -2.96
CA PRO A 74 -8.93 -2.60 -3.94
C PRO A 74 -9.40 -1.94 -5.24
N ARG A 75 -10.02 -0.76 -5.13
CA ARG A 75 -10.60 -0.03 -6.26
C ARG A 75 -9.56 0.59 -7.18
N ALA A 76 -8.29 0.65 -6.74
CA ALA A 76 -7.18 1.16 -7.53
C ALA A 76 -6.52 0.09 -8.41
N VAL A 77 -6.85 -1.18 -8.20
CA VAL A 77 -6.22 -2.29 -8.92
C VAL A 77 -6.71 -2.32 -10.36
N LEU A 78 -5.79 -2.20 -11.30
CA LEU A 78 -6.04 -2.32 -12.74
C LEU A 78 -5.99 -3.76 -13.21
N PHE A 79 -5.01 -4.51 -12.69
CA PHE A 79 -4.79 -5.92 -13.01
C PHE A 79 -4.20 -6.63 -11.80
N ALA A 80 -4.55 -7.90 -11.62
CA ALA A 80 -4.03 -8.76 -10.56
C ALA A 80 -3.76 -10.16 -11.11
N GLU A 81 -2.56 -10.68 -10.87
CA GLU A 81 -2.12 -12.00 -11.30
C GLU A 81 -1.60 -12.80 -10.11
N MET A 82 -1.95 -14.09 -10.06
CA MET A 82 -1.40 -15.01 -9.07
C MET A 82 -0.08 -15.56 -9.60
N GLU A 83 1.04 -15.34 -8.89
CA GLU A 83 2.34 -15.93 -9.29
C GLU A 83 2.40 -17.41 -8.92
N HIS A 84 1.92 -17.77 -7.72
CA HIS A 84 1.83 -19.15 -7.24
C HIS A 84 0.82 -19.24 -6.07
N GLU A 85 -0.01 -20.28 -6.02
CA GLU A 85 -1.09 -20.43 -5.02
C GLU A 85 -0.61 -20.30 -3.55
N ILE A 86 0.65 -20.65 -3.28
CA ILE A 86 1.28 -20.60 -1.95
C ILE A 86 2.00 -19.26 -1.67
N VAL A 87 2.45 -18.55 -2.70
CA VAL A 87 3.37 -17.40 -2.55
C VAL A 87 2.61 -16.08 -2.54
N GLY A 88 1.52 -15.99 -3.30
CA GLY A 88 0.72 -14.78 -3.46
C GLY A 88 0.66 -14.31 -4.90
N GLY A 89 0.32 -13.03 -5.08
CA GLY A 89 0.12 -12.42 -6.38
C GLY A 89 0.76 -11.05 -6.52
N VAL A 90 0.72 -10.54 -7.74
CA VAL A 90 1.15 -9.21 -8.12
C VAL A 90 -0.07 -8.41 -8.55
N VAL A 91 -0.18 -7.18 -8.04
CA VAL A 91 -1.23 -6.24 -8.41
C VAL A 91 -0.62 -5.01 -9.06
N THR A 92 -1.23 -4.53 -10.14
CA THR A 92 -0.86 -3.27 -10.79
C THR A 92 -1.85 -2.18 -10.39
N ILE A 93 -1.36 -1.08 -9.83
CA ILE A 93 -2.21 0.05 -9.36
C ILE A 93 -2.13 1.29 -10.25
N GLY A 94 -1.41 1.22 -11.38
CA GLY A 94 -1.19 2.33 -12.29
C GLY A 94 0.11 2.21 -13.05
N TYR A 95 0.46 3.28 -13.77
CA TYR A 95 1.67 3.38 -14.56
C TYR A 95 2.46 4.64 -14.17
N GLN A 96 3.78 4.54 -14.20
CA GLN A 96 4.70 5.65 -14.01
C GLN A 96 4.75 6.53 -15.29
N ASP A 97 5.41 7.69 -15.21
CA ASP A 97 5.58 8.61 -16.36
C ASP A 97 6.26 7.96 -17.57
N ASN A 98 7.10 6.96 -17.35
CA ASN A 98 7.81 6.22 -18.39
C ASN A 98 6.99 5.05 -18.98
N GLY A 99 5.74 4.87 -18.55
CA GLY A 99 4.86 3.79 -18.99
C GLY A 99 5.08 2.45 -18.29
N ASN A 100 6.02 2.34 -17.34
CA ASN A 100 6.20 1.11 -16.57
C ASN A 100 5.10 0.95 -15.51
N PRO A 101 4.57 -0.26 -15.30
CA PRO A 101 3.56 -0.50 -14.28
C PRO A 101 4.12 -0.29 -12.87
N VAL A 102 3.24 0.10 -11.95
CA VAL A 102 3.51 0.07 -10.51
C VAL A 102 2.92 -1.21 -9.95
N GLU A 103 3.79 -2.19 -9.79
CA GLU A 103 3.48 -3.53 -9.33
C GLU A 103 3.75 -3.66 -7.82
N LEU A 104 2.79 -4.23 -7.09
CA LEU A 104 2.88 -4.49 -5.67
C LEU A 104 2.62 -5.97 -5.40
N LYS A 105 3.45 -6.56 -4.54
CA LYS A 105 3.29 -7.96 -4.12
C LYS A 105 2.30 -8.04 -2.98
N VAL A 106 1.40 -9.00 -3.07
CA VAL A 106 0.38 -9.28 -2.05
C VAL A 106 0.41 -10.77 -1.70
N ASP A 107 0.19 -11.11 -0.44
CA ASP A 107 0.08 -12.50 0.00
C ASP A 107 -1.19 -13.17 -0.55
N GLY A 108 -1.22 -14.51 -0.54
CA GLY A 108 -2.33 -15.28 -1.13
C GLY A 108 -3.69 -15.04 -0.46
N GLY A 109 -3.71 -14.74 0.85
CA GLY A 109 -4.94 -14.43 1.57
C GLY A 109 -5.52 -13.08 1.14
N ALA A 110 -4.68 -12.05 1.12
CA ALA A 110 -5.02 -10.72 0.65
C ALA A 110 -5.40 -10.70 -0.83
N PHE A 111 -4.75 -11.52 -1.67
CA PHE A 111 -5.11 -11.68 -3.07
C PHE A 111 -6.54 -12.24 -3.22
N LYS A 112 -6.86 -13.30 -2.46
CA LYS A 112 -8.21 -13.89 -2.48
C LYS A 112 -9.25 -12.88 -2.04
N GLU A 113 -9.00 -12.17 -0.94
CA GLU A 113 -9.88 -11.10 -0.44
C GLU A 113 -10.07 -10.00 -1.50
N LEU A 114 -8.99 -9.58 -2.18
CA LEU A 114 -9.04 -8.59 -3.26
C LEU A 114 -9.96 -9.06 -4.39
N CYS A 115 -9.80 -10.30 -4.86
CA CYS A 115 -10.64 -10.86 -5.90
C CYS A 115 -12.12 -10.94 -5.49
N GLU A 116 -12.41 -11.26 -4.23
CA GLU A 116 -13.78 -11.27 -3.70
C GLU A 116 -14.39 -9.85 -3.70
N ARG A 117 -13.64 -8.85 -3.24
CA ARG A 117 -14.10 -7.45 -3.22
C ARG A 117 -14.29 -6.85 -4.61
N LEU A 118 -13.50 -7.25 -5.60
CA LEU A 118 -13.60 -6.77 -6.98
C LEU A 118 -14.77 -7.41 -7.76
N ARG A 119 -15.31 -8.53 -7.27
CA ARG A 119 -16.46 -9.22 -7.89
C ARG A 119 -17.82 -8.75 -7.35
N ALA A 120 -17.84 -8.09 -6.19
CA ALA A 120 -19.02 -7.59 -5.51
C ALA A 120 -19.42 -6.19 -6.01
#